data_AF-A0A8H7WI60-F1
#
_entry.id   AF-A0A8H7WI60-F1
#
_cell.length_a   1.000
_cell.length_b   1.000
_cell.length_c   1.000
_cell.angle_alpha   90.00
_cell.angle_beta   90.00
_cell.angle_gamma   90.00
#
_symmetry.space_group_name_H-M   'P 1'
#
loop_
_entity.id
_entity.type
_entity.pdbx_description
1 polymer ?
#
loop_
_entity_poly.entity_id
_entity_poly.type
_entity_poly.pdbx_seq_one_letter_code
_entity_poly.pdbx_strand_id
1 'polypeptide(L)'
;MADSKSTAYALVDGDVTQDADLLVPASPSSSVPQRKKQKSRLLLRLPTEVKQNIWAMAVTCDDAITPYQVEPKSNKFVWNATQFEAINKTTKKPAAIPLTVVALTSMCKEMYDDISLTHLFYRNNHFDFTESHMKQYLLAITDERRRAIVSMSFNWHVGYWNKVDRPQLMVLIASCKNLRSLKISLTTDYNPTIADPSKFFLQRLDYKYAFAAMQGLKELELFPSGRENPYDPNFTQLKAAIKFFKDDMACTMNTQRTGEFDLKVFKQAQEDAGLDIDGEGRLSDDKKPNIVSSRTRAGLAKVTKLTPNGVLPPRDVPKYDLDGMLAWHVRSVLDCREGSNDDGSTGIEFQLECEVRGGYCPWPILEPSFDGRMETCWEDAAVVGLMGRDKIIEFYRANPDKPGISIVHDEWLHQGDLNIEGEHINKRRAKFLRQHHLNHLEVIMKNKAKAEKAKEAEEAKAKADAEKAEKAAQAKAKKAAAAKAKPVRRARGKKA
;
A
#
# COMPACT_ATOMS: atom_id res chain seq x y z
N MET A 1 -20.83 -2.82 33.31
CA MET A 1 -19.38 -2.64 33.06
C MET A 1 -18.72 -3.97 33.40
N ALA A 2 -18.44 -4.79 32.39
CA ALA A 2 -17.91 -6.14 32.55
C ALA A 2 -16.67 -6.29 31.67
N ASP A 3 -15.55 -6.64 32.29
CA ASP A 3 -14.27 -6.94 31.64
C ASP A 3 -14.42 -8.13 30.68
N SER A 4 -14.40 -7.85 29.37
CA SER A 4 -14.27 -8.90 28.36
C SER A 4 -12.80 -9.09 28.01
N LYS A 5 -12.18 -10.13 28.58
CA LYS A 5 -10.90 -10.64 28.08
C LYS A 5 -11.12 -11.24 26.69
N SER A 6 -10.71 -10.48 25.68
CA SER A 6 -10.63 -10.91 24.29
C SER A 6 -9.42 -11.83 24.12
N THR A 7 -9.65 -13.13 23.95
CA THR A 7 -8.63 -14.09 23.49
C THR A 7 -8.68 -14.18 21.97
N ALA A 8 -7.67 -13.62 21.31
CA ALA A 8 -7.52 -13.67 19.86
C ALA A 8 -6.08 -14.01 19.46
N TYR A 9 -5.98 -15.05 18.63
CA TYR A 9 -4.86 -15.58 17.83
C TYR A 9 -3.68 -16.22 18.54
N ALA A 10 -3.10 -17.20 17.84
CA ALA A 10 -1.97 -18.03 18.19
C ALA A 10 -0.75 -17.22 18.69
N LEU A 11 -0.83 -16.81 19.96
CA LEU A 11 0.30 -16.60 20.83
C LEU A 11 0.73 -18.00 21.29
N VAL A 12 1.80 -18.52 20.71
CA VAL A 12 2.76 -19.26 21.54
C VAL A 12 3.69 -18.21 22.14
N ASP A 13 3.13 -17.34 22.97
CA ASP A 13 3.82 -16.70 24.07
C ASP A 13 3.16 -17.28 25.32
N GLY A 14 3.91 -18.08 26.07
CA GLY A 14 3.50 -18.49 27.41
C GLY A 14 3.48 -17.27 28.31
N ASP A 15 2.36 -16.56 28.34
CA ASP A 15 2.05 -15.51 29.31
C ASP A 15 0.56 -15.59 29.68
N VAL A 16 0.25 -16.61 30.49
CA VAL A 16 -0.88 -16.57 31.43
C VAL A 16 -0.29 -16.79 32.82
N THR A 17 0.39 -15.78 33.36
CA THR A 17 0.52 -15.62 34.81
C THR A 17 0.45 -14.15 35.20
N GLN A 18 -0.63 -13.83 35.92
CA GLN A 18 -0.67 -12.96 37.08
C GLN A 18 -0.25 -11.49 36.91
N ASP A 19 -1.21 -10.67 36.48
CA ASP A 19 -1.35 -9.30 37.01
C ASP A 19 -2.79 -9.16 37.49
N ALA A 20 -2.99 -9.53 38.76
CA ALA A 20 -4.13 -9.14 39.56
C ALA A 20 -3.57 -8.78 40.94
N ASP A 21 -3.08 -7.55 41.07
CA ASP A 21 -2.89 -6.89 42.34
C ASP A 21 -4.28 -6.64 42.96
N LEU A 22 -4.82 -7.68 43.57
CA LEU A 22 -5.86 -7.56 44.57
C LEU A 22 -5.27 -8.05 45.89
N LEU A 23 -5.10 -7.08 46.79
CA LEU A 23 -4.74 -7.23 48.20
C LEU A 23 -5.43 -8.45 48.83
N VAL A 24 -4.66 -9.51 49.11
CA VAL A 24 -5.11 -10.63 49.94
C VAL A 24 -4.46 -10.51 51.32
N PRO A 25 -5.25 -10.50 52.41
CA PRO A 25 -4.73 -10.44 53.76
C PRO A 25 -4.06 -11.76 54.15
N ALA A 26 -3.00 -11.66 54.96
CA ALA A 26 -2.28 -12.80 55.51
C ALA A 26 -3.22 -13.67 56.38
N SER A 27 -3.34 -14.95 56.04
CA SER A 27 -4.09 -15.97 56.80
C SER A 27 -3.74 -17.39 56.30
N PRO A 28 -3.95 -18.44 57.12
CA PRO A 28 -2.86 -19.32 57.53
C PRO A 28 -2.76 -20.64 56.75
N SER A 29 -1.60 -21.27 56.92
CA SER A 29 -1.17 -22.62 56.49
C SER A 29 -2.30 -23.63 56.20
N SER A 30 -2.81 -23.64 54.97
CA SER A 30 -3.60 -24.75 54.44
C SER A 30 -2.69 -25.68 53.65
N SER A 31 -2.62 -26.95 54.07
CA SER A 31 -1.93 -28.04 53.37
C SER A 31 -2.36 -28.12 51.91
N VAL A 32 -1.45 -27.75 51.00
CA VAL A 32 -1.67 -27.88 49.55
C VAL A 32 -1.97 -29.36 49.24
N PRO A 33 -3.14 -29.70 48.69
CA PRO A 33 -3.45 -31.08 48.34
C PRO A 33 -2.43 -31.54 47.30
N GLN A 34 -1.65 -32.58 47.65
CA GLN A 34 -0.71 -33.20 46.74
C GLN A 34 -1.46 -33.62 45.47
N ARG A 35 -1.22 -32.89 44.37
CA ARG A 35 -1.72 -33.25 43.04
C ARG A 35 -1.25 -34.68 42.76
N LYS A 36 -2.18 -35.65 42.83
CA LYS A 36 -1.94 -37.03 42.42
C LYS A 36 -1.31 -36.98 41.02
N LYS A 37 -0.04 -37.40 40.90
CA LYS A 37 0.69 -37.43 39.63
C LYS A 37 -0.21 -38.12 38.60
N GLN A 38 -0.69 -37.35 37.63
CA GLN A 38 -1.63 -37.80 36.62
C GLN A 38 -0.97 -38.96 35.85
N LYS A 39 -1.38 -40.20 36.16
CA LYS A 39 -0.88 -41.42 35.50
C LYS A 39 -1.50 -41.53 34.11
N SER A 40 -1.11 -40.67 33.18
CA SER A 40 -1.24 -40.94 31.74
C SER A 40 -0.63 -39.82 30.92
N ARG A 41 0.46 -40.13 30.24
CA ARG A 41 0.70 -39.62 28.89
C ARG A 41 1.21 -40.77 28.05
N LEU A 42 0.35 -41.77 27.83
CA LEU A 42 0.64 -42.93 26.98
C LEU A 42 1.24 -42.49 25.64
N LEU A 43 0.71 -41.39 25.09
CA LEU A 43 1.15 -40.78 23.84
C LEU A 43 2.61 -40.28 23.86
N LEU A 44 3.07 -39.66 24.95
CA LEU A 44 4.46 -39.17 25.07
C LEU A 44 5.47 -40.29 25.34
N ARG A 45 4.99 -41.48 25.76
CA ARG A 45 5.84 -42.66 25.98
C ARG A 45 6.00 -43.53 24.74
N LEU A 46 5.30 -43.21 23.65
CA LEU A 46 5.48 -43.92 22.40
C LEU A 46 6.89 -43.68 21.85
N PRO A 47 7.46 -44.65 21.10
CA PRO A 47 8.68 -44.44 20.35
C PRO A 47 8.58 -43.19 19.46
N THR A 48 9.70 -42.49 19.29
CA THR A 48 9.77 -41.22 18.57
C THR A 48 9.21 -41.33 17.15
N GLU A 49 9.43 -42.46 16.48
CA GLU A 49 8.94 -42.74 15.13
C GLU A 49 7.42 -42.78 15.09
N VAL A 50 6.80 -43.45 16.07
CA VAL A 50 5.34 -43.55 16.19
C VAL A 50 4.76 -42.18 16.53
N LYS A 51 5.39 -41.43 17.44
CA LYS A 51 4.98 -40.05 17.77
C LYS A 51 5.02 -39.16 16.52
N GLN A 52 6.12 -39.15 15.78
CA GLN A 52 6.28 -38.35 14.57
C GLN A 52 5.25 -38.71 13.50
N ASN A 53 4.90 -39.99 13.33
CA ASN A 53 3.84 -40.39 12.42
C ASN A 53 2.46 -39.86 12.86
N ILE A 54 2.14 -39.96 14.16
CA ILE A 54 0.89 -39.41 14.71
C ILE A 54 0.85 -37.89 14.52
N TRP A 55 1.93 -37.20 14.85
CA TRP A 55 2.06 -35.76 14.66
C TRP A 55 1.96 -35.36 13.20
N ALA A 56 2.62 -36.09 12.31
CA ALA A 56 2.56 -35.85 10.88
C ALA A 56 1.13 -35.88 10.37
N MET A 57 0.37 -36.93 10.72
CA MET A 57 -1.05 -37.02 10.36
C MET A 57 -1.87 -35.89 10.99
N ALA A 58 -1.63 -35.57 12.26
CA ALA A 58 -2.41 -34.56 12.98
C ALA A 58 -2.19 -33.13 12.45
N VAL A 59 -0.99 -32.80 11.96
CA VAL A 59 -0.66 -31.45 11.43
C VAL A 59 -0.89 -31.32 9.92
N THR A 60 -1.22 -32.41 9.24
CA THR A 60 -1.56 -32.38 7.82
C THR A 60 -2.99 -31.88 7.66
N CYS A 61 -3.19 -30.89 6.80
CA CYS A 61 -4.48 -30.39 6.40
C CYS A 61 -4.90 -31.08 5.10
N ASP A 62 -6.19 -31.37 4.98
CA ASP A 62 -6.74 -31.98 3.75
C ASP A 62 -6.64 -31.02 2.57
N ASP A 63 -6.86 -29.73 2.82
CA ASP A 63 -6.76 -28.65 1.84
C ASP A 63 -5.36 -28.01 1.82
N ALA A 64 -5.02 -27.40 0.69
CA ALA A 64 -3.82 -26.58 0.56
C ALA A 64 -3.83 -25.40 1.56
N ILE A 65 -2.68 -25.11 2.14
CA ILE A 65 -2.47 -23.97 3.01
C ILE A 65 -2.33 -22.72 2.14
N THR A 66 -3.27 -21.79 2.25
CA THR A 66 -3.23 -20.52 1.53
C THR A 66 -2.98 -19.39 2.53
N PRO A 67 -1.72 -18.96 2.73
CA PRO A 67 -1.41 -17.97 3.74
C PRO A 67 -1.89 -16.57 3.32
N TYR A 68 -2.60 -15.90 4.23
CA TYR A 68 -3.00 -14.50 4.10
C TYR A 68 -2.46 -13.71 5.27
N GLN A 69 -1.82 -12.58 4.98
CA GLN A 69 -1.31 -11.68 6.00
C GLN A 69 -2.48 -11.14 6.83
N VAL A 70 -2.41 -11.21 8.16
CA VAL A 70 -3.50 -10.76 9.06
C VAL A 70 -3.75 -9.26 8.91
N GLU A 71 -2.69 -8.50 8.68
CA GLU A 71 -2.69 -7.05 8.51
C GLU A 71 -1.53 -6.66 7.59
N PRO A 72 -1.65 -5.63 6.75
CA PRO A 72 -0.53 -5.16 5.92
C PRO A 72 0.75 -4.98 6.76
N LYS A 73 1.90 -5.40 6.22
CA LYS A 73 3.22 -5.36 6.88
C LYS A 73 3.41 -6.31 8.08
N SER A 74 2.38 -7.04 8.48
CA SER A 74 2.44 -8.02 9.57
C SER A 74 3.25 -9.26 9.20
N ASN A 75 4.00 -9.82 10.14
CA ASN A 75 4.58 -11.16 9.99
C ASN A 75 3.62 -12.29 10.42
N LYS A 76 2.35 -11.99 10.68
CA LYS A 76 1.34 -12.95 11.09
C LYS A 76 0.41 -13.28 9.93
N PHE A 77 0.06 -14.55 9.84
CA PHE A 77 -0.74 -15.07 8.73
C PHE A 77 -1.86 -15.97 9.27
N VAL A 78 -3.00 -15.93 8.59
CA VAL A 78 -3.98 -17.03 8.60
C VAL A 78 -3.71 -17.96 7.43
N TRP A 79 -4.28 -19.16 7.46
CA TRP A 79 -3.92 -20.24 6.52
C TRP A 79 -5.00 -20.56 5.48
N ASN A 80 -6.13 -19.85 5.48
CA ASN A 80 -7.12 -19.94 4.42
C ASN A 80 -7.93 -18.63 4.27
N ALA A 81 -8.57 -18.48 3.11
CA ALA A 81 -9.36 -17.30 2.75
C ALA A 81 -10.58 -17.11 3.67
N THR A 82 -11.26 -18.20 4.03
CA THR A 82 -12.45 -18.16 4.90
C THR A 82 -12.16 -17.52 6.25
N GLN A 83 -11.00 -17.84 6.84
CA GLN A 83 -10.55 -17.22 8.08
C GLN A 83 -10.17 -15.76 7.87
N PHE A 84 -9.43 -15.44 6.81
CA PHE A 84 -9.07 -14.07 6.50
C PHE A 84 -10.32 -13.17 6.39
N GLU A 85 -11.34 -13.64 5.66
CA GLU A 85 -12.61 -12.94 5.53
C GLU A 85 -13.35 -12.81 6.87
N ALA A 86 -13.38 -13.86 7.70
CA ALA A 86 -14.02 -13.83 9.01
C ALA A 86 -13.37 -12.81 9.96
N ILE A 87 -12.04 -12.66 9.89
CA ILE A 87 -11.30 -11.66 10.67
C ILE A 87 -11.62 -10.24 10.19
N ASN A 88 -11.71 -10.03 8.87
CA ASN A 88 -11.88 -8.69 8.29
C ASN A 88 -13.34 -8.20 8.27
N LYS A 89 -14.33 -9.10 8.14
CA LYS A 89 -15.75 -8.72 8.05
C LYS A 89 -16.39 -8.43 9.41
N THR A 90 -15.83 -8.95 10.49
CA THR A 90 -16.50 -8.93 11.80
C THR A 90 -15.80 -8.00 12.78
N THR A 91 -16.47 -6.95 13.25
CA THR A 91 -15.98 -6.10 14.36
C THR A 91 -15.74 -6.92 15.63
N LYS A 92 -16.51 -7.99 15.82
CA LYS A 92 -16.26 -9.04 16.80
C LYS A 92 -15.50 -10.18 16.13
N LYS A 93 -14.16 -10.15 16.23
CA LYS A 93 -13.27 -11.19 15.71
C LYS A 93 -13.75 -12.58 16.20
N PRO A 94 -14.33 -13.43 15.35
CA PRO A 94 -14.67 -14.77 15.77
C PRO A 94 -13.38 -15.50 16.15
N ALA A 95 -13.42 -16.28 17.22
CA ALA A 95 -12.30 -17.14 17.59
C ALA A 95 -12.15 -18.20 16.50
N ALA A 96 -11.36 -17.89 15.46
CA ALA A 96 -11.03 -18.84 14.41
C ALA A 96 -10.43 -20.09 15.08
N ILE A 97 -10.93 -21.26 14.69
CA ILE A 97 -10.42 -22.53 15.21
C ILE A 97 -8.92 -22.56 14.89
N PRO A 98 -8.03 -22.69 15.89
CA PRO A 98 -6.60 -22.74 15.66
C PRO A 98 -6.25 -23.97 14.82
N LEU A 99 -5.22 -23.88 13.96
CA LEU A 99 -4.65 -25.08 13.33
C LEU A 99 -4.29 -26.10 14.41
N THR A 100 -4.45 -27.38 14.08
CA THR A 100 -4.05 -28.47 14.98
C THR A 100 -2.60 -28.34 15.42
N VAL A 101 -1.69 -27.86 14.54
CA VAL A 101 -0.30 -27.57 14.90
C VAL A 101 -0.17 -26.54 16.03
N VAL A 102 -0.99 -25.48 16.01
CA VAL A 102 -1.00 -24.44 17.05
C VAL A 102 -1.53 -25.02 18.36
N ALA A 103 -2.64 -25.77 18.30
CA ALA A 103 -3.21 -26.40 19.48
C ALA A 103 -2.21 -27.38 20.14
N LEU A 104 -1.59 -28.26 19.36
CA LEU A 104 -0.63 -29.25 19.85
C LEU A 104 0.63 -28.61 20.46
N THR A 105 1.19 -27.61 19.78
CA THR A 105 2.41 -26.91 20.25
C THR A 105 2.16 -26.11 21.53
N SER A 106 0.91 -25.75 21.84
CA SER A 106 0.53 -25.11 23.10
C SER A 106 0.36 -26.08 24.29
N MET A 107 0.26 -27.40 24.05
CA MET A 107 -0.09 -28.36 25.10
C MET A 107 1.05 -28.62 26.09
N CYS A 108 2.26 -28.89 25.59
CA CYS A 108 3.45 -29.09 26.42
C CYS A 108 4.75 -28.92 25.63
N LYS A 109 5.85 -28.70 26.35
CA LYS A 109 7.18 -28.50 25.76
C LYS A 109 7.64 -29.64 24.84
N GLU A 110 7.42 -30.90 25.24
CA GLU A 110 7.84 -32.05 24.42
C GLU A 110 7.10 -32.08 23.06
N MET A 111 5.80 -31.77 23.04
CA MET A 111 5.04 -31.66 21.78
C MET A 111 5.49 -30.47 20.94
N TYR A 112 5.80 -29.35 21.59
CA TYR A 112 6.39 -28.20 20.90
C TYR A 112 7.71 -28.58 20.23
N ASP A 113 8.62 -29.22 20.97
CA ASP A 113 9.92 -29.65 20.45
C ASP A 113 9.74 -30.67 19.30
N ASP A 114 8.88 -31.67 19.49
CA ASP A 114 8.60 -32.72 18.50
C ASP A 114 7.96 -32.19 17.21
N ILE A 115 7.17 -31.11 17.26
CA ILE A 115 6.40 -30.60 16.12
C ILE A 115 7.05 -29.36 15.47
N SER A 116 7.41 -28.37 16.28
CA SER A 116 7.92 -27.08 15.78
C SER A 116 9.37 -27.17 15.33
N LEU A 117 10.24 -27.90 16.04
CA LEU A 117 11.67 -28.01 15.68
C LEU A 117 11.91 -28.98 14.52
N THR A 118 11.04 -29.97 14.36
CA THR A 118 11.08 -30.89 13.21
C THR A 118 10.39 -30.32 11.97
N HIS A 119 9.69 -29.19 12.12
CA HIS A 119 8.96 -28.48 11.07
C HIS A 119 7.94 -29.35 10.33
N LEU A 120 7.26 -30.27 11.05
CA LEU A 120 6.31 -31.23 10.45
C LEU A 120 5.22 -30.54 9.64
N PHE A 121 4.71 -29.40 10.12
CA PHE A 121 3.71 -28.62 9.39
C PHE A 121 4.17 -28.23 7.98
N TYR A 122 5.41 -27.75 7.84
CA TYR A 122 5.95 -27.31 6.55
C TYR A 122 6.29 -28.46 5.60
N ARG A 123 6.64 -29.63 6.16
CA ARG A 123 7.02 -30.81 5.37
C ARG A 123 5.83 -31.56 4.79
N ASN A 124 4.71 -31.56 5.50
CA ASN A 124 3.58 -32.44 5.19
C ASN A 124 2.43 -31.72 4.47
N ASN A 125 2.40 -30.38 4.48
CA ASN A 125 1.34 -29.60 3.84
C ASN A 125 1.79 -29.04 2.49
N HIS A 126 0.82 -28.91 1.58
CA HIS A 126 0.98 -28.18 0.33
C HIS A 126 0.65 -26.70 0.55
N PHE A 127 1.49 -25.78 0.07
CA PHE A 127 1.24 -24.35 0.20
C PHE A 127 0.80 -23.74 -1.13
N ASP A 128 -0.36 -23.10 -1.18
CA ASP A 128 -0.86 -22.42 -2.36
C ASP A 128 -0.78 -20.89 -2.16
N PHE A 129 -0.15 -20.19 -3.09
CA PHE A 129 0.12 -18.76 -2.95
C PHE A 129 -0.46 -17.93 -4.10
N THR A 130 -0.88 -16.72 -3.75
CA THR A 130 -0.85 -15.60 -4.71
C THR A 130 0.57 -15.05 -4.80
N GLU A 131 0.91 -14.39 -5.92
CA GLU A 131 2.23 -13.80 -6.14
C GLU A 131 2.67 -12.87 -4.98
N SER A 132 1.76 -12.01 -4.52
CA SER A 132 2.02 -11.07 -3.41
C SER A 132 2.21 -11.79 -2.07
N HIS A 133 1.38 -12.78 -1.75
CA HIS A 133 1.44 -13.47 -0.46
C HIS A 133 2.63 -14.42 -0.37
N MET A 134 3.10 -14.99 -1.49
CA MET A 134 4.31 -15.83 -1.50
C MET A 134 5.51 -15.04 -0.97
N LYS A 135 5.74 -13.83 -1.52
CA LYS A 135 6.85 -12.96 -1.12
C LYS A 135 6.79 -12.64 0.37
N GLN A 136 5.64 -12.14 0.83
CA GLN A 136 5.43 -11.78 2.24
C GLN A 136 5.60 -12.98 3.18
N TYR A 137 5.00 -14.12 2.85
CA TYR A 137 5.02 -15.28 3.74
C TYR A 137 6.40 -15.93 3.84
N LEU A 138 7.08 -16.16 2.70
CA LEU A 138 8.39 -16.81 2.70
C LEU A 138 9.47 -15.97 3.41
N LEU A 139 9.31 -14.64 3.43
CA LEU A 139 10.20 -13.72 4.13
C LEU A 139 9.81 -13.52 5.61
N ALA A 140 8.53 -13.73 5.96
CA ALA A 140 8.07 -13.66 7.35
C ALA A 140 8.42 -14.90 8.18
N ILE A 141 8.69 -16.06 7.56
CA ILE A 141 9.10 -17.28 8.27
C ILE A 141 10.63 -17.39 8.38
N THR A 142 11.10 -18.15 9.37
CA THR A 142 12.53 -18.47 9.55
C THR A 142 13.08 -19.25 8.36
N ASP A 143 14.40 -19.19 8.17
CA ASP A 143 15.07 -19.93 7.12
C ASP A 143 14.88 -21.46 7.24
N GLU A 144 14.89 -22.02 8.45
CA GLU A 144 14.71 -23.45 8.69
C GLU A 144 13.32 -23.94 8.26
N ARG A 145 12.27 -23.18 8.61
CA ARG A 145 10.89 -23.42 8.18
C ARG A 145 10.73 -23.30 6.67
N ARG A 146 11.32 -22.27 6.05
CA ARG A 146 11.31 -22.10 4.60
C ARG A 146 12.01 -23.26 3.89
N ARG A 147 13.17 -23.68 4.38
CA ARG A 147 13.88 -24.89 3.90
C ARG A 147 13.07 -26.15 4.08
N ALA A 148 12.16 -26.21 5.05
CA ALA A 148 11.32 -27.38 5.32
C ALA A 148 10.10 -27.50 4.37
N ILE A 149 9.78 -26.48 3.57
CA ILE A 149 8.69 -26.55 2.59
C ILE A 149 9.05 -27.55 1.49
N VAL A 150 8.17 -28.53 1.26
CA VAL A 150 8.37 -29.62 0.28
C VAL A 150 7.53 -29.46 -0.98
N SER A 151 6.37 -28.82 -0.89
CA SER A 151 5.48 -28.64 -2.03
C SER A 151 4.77 -27.28 -1.98
N MET A 152 4.72 -26.59 -3.11
CA MET A 152 3.95 -25.36 -3.24
C MET A 152 3.34 -25.19 -4.63
N SER A 153 2.29 -24.40 -4.70
CA SER A 153 1.71 -23.84 -5.91
C SER A 153 1.66 -22.33 -5.83
N PHE A 154 1.73 -21.65 -6.97
CA PHE A 154 1.37 -20.23 -7.03
C PHE A 154 0.86 -19.83 -8.41
N ASN A 155 0.04 -18.78 -8.43
CA ASN A 155 -0.32 -18.11 -9.66
C ASN A 155 0.70 -17.02 -9.99
N TRP A 156 1.26 -17.08 -11.19
CA TRP A 156 2.26 -16.16 -11.68
C TRP A 156 1.69 -15.32 -12.83
N HIS A 157 1.65 -14.00 -12.63
CA HIS A 157 1.18 -13.06 -13.64
C HIS A 157 2.29 -12.67 -14.60
N VAL A 158 2.25 -13.27 -15.78
CA VAL A 158 3.14 -13.02 -16.90
C VAL A 158 2.66 -11.78 -17.68
N GLY A 159 2.57 -10.63 -17.00
CA GLY A 159 2.19 -9.33 -17.56
C GLY A 159 3.38 -8.40 -17.84
N TYR A 160 3.21 -7.42 -18.73
CA TYR A 160 4.28 -6.49 -19.15
C TYR A 160 4.76 -5.54 -18.04
N TRP A 161 3.88 -5.24 -17.08
CA TRP A 161 4.06 -4.21 -16.05
C TRP A 161 4.81 -4.72 -14.81
N ASN A 162 4.79 -6.02 -14.53
CA ASN A 162 5.45 -6.64 -13.37
C ASN A 162 6.86 -7.14 -13.72
N LYS A 163 7.74 -6.28 -14.25
CA LYS A 163 9.14 -6.67 -14.50
C LYS A 163 9.99 -6.67 -13.22
N VAL A 164 9.60 -5.91 -12.19
CA VAL A 164 10.45 -5.60 -11.04
C VAL A 164 10.62 -6.81 -10.11
N ASP A 165 9.59 -7.66 -9.96
CA ASP A 165 9.57 -8.63 -8.86
C ASP A 165 10.01 -10.06 -9.22
N ARG A 166 10.28 -10.35 -10.51
CA ARG A 166 10.39 -11.75 -10.97
C ARG A 166 11.64 -12.49 -10.48
N PRO A 167 12.85 -11.88 -10.51
CA PRO A 167 14.04 -12.51 -9.94
C PRO A 167 13.88 -12.87 -8.47
N GLN A 168 13.16 -12.03 -7.73
CA GLN A 168 12.96 -12.16 -6.28
C GLN A 168 12.14 -13.40 -5.96
N LEU A 169 11.03 -13.64 -6.69
CA LEU A 169 10.22 -14.85 -6.51
C LEU A 169 11.04 -16.12 -6.76
N MET A 170 11.84 -16.15 -7.83
CA MET A 170 12.69 -17.30 -8.14
C MET A 170 13.76 -17.54 -7.07
N VAL A 171 14.39 -16.48 -6.56
CA VAL A 171 15.35 -16.55 -5.43
C VAL A 171 14.66 -17.09 -4.17
N LEU A 172 13.43 -16.67 -3.87
CA LEU A 172 12.66 -17.18 -2.73
C LEU A 172 12.33 -18.67 -2.90
N ILE A 173 11.94 -19.11 -4.10
CA ILE A 173 11.72 -20.53 -4.41
C ILE A 173 13.03 -21.32 -4.26
N ALA A 174 14.15 -20.80 -4.77
CA ALA A 174 15.47 -21.43 -4.63
C ALA A 174 15.89 -21.59 -3.16
N SER A 175 15.54 -20.63 -2.31
CA SER A 175 15.82 -20.69 -0.86
C SER A 175 15.05 -21.81 -0.12
N CYS A 176 14.00 -22.37 -0.73
CA CYS A 176 13.28 -23.54 -0.21
C CYS A 176 14.07 -24.82 -0.53
N LYS A 177 15.10 -25.13 0.26
CA LYS A 177 16.07 -26.21 0.00
C LYS A 177 15.48 -27.62 -0.15
N ASN A 178 14.37 -27.93 0.50
CA ASN A 178 13.72 -29.26 0.39
C ASN A 178 12.51 -29.27 -0.55
N LEU A 179 12.30 -28.23 -1.36
CA LEU A 179 11.21 -28.18 -2.31
C LEU A 179 11.37 -29.30 -3.35
N ARG A 180 10.33 -30.12 -3.51
CA ARG A 180 10.29 -31.27 -4.42
C ARG A 180 9.20 -31.15 -5.48
N SER A 181 8.10 -30.47 -5.18
CA SER A 181 6.97 -30.33 -6.09
C SER A 181 6.60 -28.85 -6.21
N LEU A 182 6.60 -28.34 -7.43
CA LEU A 182 6.27 -26.96 -7.74
C LEU A 182 5.20 -26.91 -8.83
N LYS A 183 4.09 -26.26 -8.52
CA LYS A 183 3.01 -26.01 -9.49
C LYS A 183 2.92 -24.51 -9.77
N ILE A 184 2.99 -24.12 -11.04
CA ILE A 184 2.90 -22.70 -11.43
C ILE A 184 1.75 -22.55 -12.41
N SER A 185 0.75 -21.80 -11.99
CA SER A 185 -0.32 -21.35 -12.87
C SER A 185 0.11 -20.06 -13.55
N LEU A 186 0.04 -19.98 -14.87
CA LEU A 186 0.53 -18.83 -15.63
C LEU A 186 -0.66 -17.97 -16.08
N THR A 187 -0.82 -16.78 -15.51
CA THR A 187 -1.81 -15.79 -15.98
C THR A 187 -1.15 -14.83 -16.96
N THR A 188 -1.73 -14.64 -18.14
CA THR A 188 -1.26 -13.61 -19.08
C THR A 188 -2.26 -12.47 -19.13
N ASP A 189 -1.92 -11.34 -18.52
CA ASP A 189 -2.70 -10.11 -18.66
C ASP A 189 -2.37 -9.50 -20.03
N TYR A 190 -3.39 -9.32 -20.87
CA TYR A 190 -3.31 -8.70 -22.21
C TYR A 190 -2.37 -9.42 -23.19
N ASN A 191 -2.94 -10.28 -24.06
CA ASN A 191 -2.40 -10.83 -25.32
C ASN A 191 -0.98 -10.34 -25.70
N PRO A 192 0.09 -10.75 -24.98
CA PRO A 192 1.42 -10.41 -25.41
C PRO A 192 1.69 -11.38 -26.54
N THR A 193 1.76 -10.90 -27.79
CA THR A 193 2.14 -11.73 -28.92
C THR A 193 3.43 -12.46 -28.54
N ILE A 194 3.35 -13.78 -28.31
CA ILE A 194 4.52 -14.59 -27.96
C ILE A 194 5.24 -14.85 -29.28
N ALA A 195 6.00 -13.84 -29.73
CA ALA A 195 6.71 -13.89 -31.00
C ALA A 195 7.69 -15.08 -31.06
N ASP A 196 8.22 -15.50 -29.90
CA ASP A 196 9.15 -16.61 -29.79
C ASP A 196 8.94 -17.36 -28.46
N PRO A 197 8.32 -18.55 -28.48
CA PRO A 197 8.11 -19.38 -27.30
C PRO A 197 9.40 -19.71 -26.54
N SER A 198 10.53 -19.86 -27.24
CA SER A 198 11.82 -20.17 -26.62
C SER A 198 12.37 -19.01 -25.80
N LYS A 199 12.10 -17.77 -26.24
CA LYS A 199 12.54 -16.54 -25.56
C LYS A 199 11.56 -16.04 -24.52
N PHE A 200 10.31 -16.54 -24.53
CA PHE A 200 9.26 -16.07 -23.63
C PHE A 200 9.68 -16.16 -22.16
N PHE A 201 10.16 -17.32 -21.73
CA PHE A 201 10.65 -17.50 -20.35
C PHE A 201 12.04 -16.90 -20.16
N LEU A 202 12.93 -16.97 -21.15
CA LEU A 202 14.28 -16.40 -21.07
C LEU A 202 14.26 -14.89 -20.77
N GLN A 203 13.42 -14.14 -21.47
CA GLN A 203 13.30 -12.70 -21.29
C GLN A 203 12.55 -12.32 -20.01
N ARG A 204 11.78 -13.26 -19.44
CA ARG A 204 10.86 -12.94 -18.34
C ARG A 204 11.29 -13.44 -16.98
N LEU A 205 11.95 -14.58 -16.87
CA LEU A 205 12.32 -15.20 -15.59
C LEU A 205 13.69 -14.80 -15.06
N ASP A 206 14.53 -14.19 -15.90
CA ASP A 206 15.97 -14.17 -15.69
C ASP A 206 16.49 -15.59 -15.41
N TYR A 207 16.87 -16.24 -16.50
CA TYR A 207 17.13 -17.67 -16.58
C TYR A 207 18.06 -18.20 -15.47
N LYS A 208 19.02 -17.38 -15.02
CA LYS A 208 19.91 -17.71 -13.90
C LYS A 208 19.14 -18.08 -12.64
N TYR A 209 18.12 -17.32 -12.26
CA TYR A 209 17.35 -17.56 -11.03
C TYR A 209 16.33 -18.68 -11.21
N ALA A 210 15.74 -18.81 -12.39
CA ALA A 210 14.89 -19.95 -12.70
C ALA A 210 15.65 -21.27 -12.58
N PHE A 211 16.90 -21.35 -13.07
CA PHE A 211 17.73 -22.55 -12.89
C PHE A 211 17.87 -22.92 -11.43
N ALA A 212 18.30 -21.98 -10.58
CA ALA A 212 18.45 -22.21 -9.15
C ALA A 212 17.11 -22.66 -8.50
N ALA A 213 15.99 -22.06 -8.91
CA ALA A 213 14.66 -22.40 -8.41
C ALA A 213 14.17 -23.80 -8.82
N MET A 214 14.66 -24.36 -9.93
CA MET A 214 14.23 -25.67 -10.46
C MET A 214 15.11 -26.84 -10.04
N GLN A 215 16.30 -26.60 -9.48
CA GLN A 215 17.20 -27.68 -9.03
C GLN A 215 16.52 -28.61 -8.03
N GLY A 216 16.73 -29.92 -8.18
CA GLY A 216 16.26 -30.95 -7.25
C GLY A 216 14.74 -31.15 -7.16
N LEU A 217 13.96 -30.49 -8.02
CA LEU A 217 12.53 -30.74 -8.11
C LEU A 217 12.27 -32.13 -8.68
N LYS A 218 11.35 -32.87 -8.05
CA LYS A 218 10.84 -34.14 -8.56
C LYS A 218 9.67 -33.95 -9.50
N GLU A 219 8.91 -32.88 -9.30
CA GLU A 219 7.69 -32.58 -10.03
C GLU A 219 7.65 -31.08 -10.35
N LEU A 220 7.42 -30.77 -11.62
CA LEU A 220 7.19 -29.41 -12.12
C LEU A 220 5.93 -29.40 -12.98
N GLU A 221 4.88 -28.80 -12.46
CA GLU A 221 3.64 -28.58 -13.20
C GLU A 221 3.55 -27.11 -13.58
N LEU A 222 3.43 -26.87 -14.88
CA LEU A 222 3.17 -25.55 -15.44
C LEU A 222 1.90 -25.67 -16.25
N PHE A 223 0.93 -24.80 -15.99
CA PHE A 223 -0.31 -24.78 -16.75
C PHE A 223 -0.79 -23.33 -16.94
N PRO A 224 -1.40 -23.02 -18.09
CA PRO A 224 -2.00 -21.72 -18.29
C PRO A 224 -3.20 -21.56 -17.36
N SER A 225 -3.30 -20.42 -16.68
CA SER A 225 -4.49 -20.04 -15.94
C SER A 225 -5.52 -19.41 -16.88
N GLY A 226 -6.81 -19.55 -16.57
CA GLY A 226 -7.92 -19.00 -17.36
C GLY A 226 -8.70 -20.05 -18.14
N ARG A 227 -9.78 -19.63 -18.79
CA ARG A 227 -10.59 -20.53 -19.63
C ARG A 227 -9.77 -20.92 -20.85
N GLU A 228 -9.63 -22.22 -21.09
CA GLU A 228 -9.03 -22.72 -22.33
C GLU A 228 -9.82 -22.20 -23.52
N ASN A 229 -9.29 -21.19 -24.21
CA ASN A 229 -9.81 -20.78 -25.50
C ASN A 229 -8.89 -21.37 -26.57
N PRO A 230 -9.25 -22.52 -27.20
CA PRO A 230 -8.42 -23.13 -28.22
C PRO A 230 -8.25 -22.24 -29.45
N TYR A 231 -9.09 -21.22 -29.62
CA TYR A 231 -9.00 -20.25 -30.71
C TYR A 231 -8.13 -19.03 -30.38
N ASP A 232 -7.63 -18.91 -29.15
CA ASP A 232 -6.67 -17.86 -28.81
C ASP A 232 -5.25 -18.30 -29.22
N PRO A 233 -4.65 -17.69 -30.25
CA PRO A 233 -3.30 -18.05 -30.70
C PRO A 233 -2.26 -17.91 -29.58
N ASN A 234 -2.47 -17.00 -28.61
CA ASN A 234 -1.55 -16.84 -27.49
C ASN A 234 -1.61 -18.01 -26.52
N PHE A 235 -2.77 -18.64 -26.37
CA PHE A 235 -2.90 -19.83 -25.54
C PHE A 235 -2.11 -21.02 -26.12
N THR A 236 -2.15 -21.19 -27.45
CA THR A 236 -1.36 -22.22 -28.14
C THR A 236 0.15 -21.94 -28.03
N GLN A 237 0.56 -20.69 -28.22
CA GLN A 237 1.96 -20.29 -28.06
C GLN A 237 2.45 -20.45 -26.61
N LEU A 238 1.60 -20.16 -25.61
CA LEU A 238 1.91 -20.36 -24.21
C LEU A 238 2.09 -21.84 -23.88
N LYS A 239 1.22 -22.73 -24.38
CA LYS A 239 1.41 -24.19 -24.25
C LYS A 239 2.74 -24.65 -24.88
N ALA A 240 3.10 -24.13 -26.04
CA ALA A 240 4.38 -24.43 -26.68
C ALA A 240 5.58 -23.91 -25.85
N ALA A 241 5.49 -22.70 -25.31
CA ALA A 241 6.51 -22.12 -24.44
C ALA A 241 6.67 -22.95 -23.15
N ILE A 242 5.56 -23.36 -22.53
CA ILE A 242 5.55 -24.20 -21.32
C ILE A 242 6.27 -25.51 -21.61
N LYS A 243 5.95 -26.16 -22.73
CA LYS A 243 6.60 -27.41 -23.13
C LYS A 243 8.10 -27.22 -23.28
N PHE A 244 8.52 -26.20 -24.05
CA PHE A 244 9.93 -25.88 -24.24
C PHE A 244 10.65 -25.65 -22.91
N PHE A 245 10.06 -24.86 -22.00
CA PHE A 245 10.66 -24.59 -20.70
C PHE A 245 10.77 -25.85 -19.83
N LYS A 246 9.76 -26.73 -19.83
CA LYS A 246 9.85 -28.01 -19.11
C LYS A 246 10.98 -28.89 -19.64
N ASP A 247 11.08 -29.01 -20.97
CA ASP A 247 12.12 -29.80 -21.63
C ASP A 247 13.52 -29.26 -21.28
N ASP A 248 13.65 -27.94 -21.28
CA ASP A 248 14.89 -27.23 -20.97
C ASP A 248 15.29 -27.32 -19.47
N MET A 249 14.32 -27.28 -18.55
CA MET A 249 14.57 -27.45 -17.11
C MET A 249 14.80 -28.91 -16.70
N ALA A 250 14.50 -29.90 -17.55
CA ALA A 250 14.53 -31.32 -17.18
C ALA A 250 15.90 -31.78 -16.66
N CYS A 251 16.99 -31.32 -17.29
CA CYS A 251 18.36 -31.61 -16.82
C CYS A 251 18.62 -30.97 -15.45
N THR A 252 18.18 -29.72 -15.26
CA THR A 252 18.35 -28.97 -14.02
C THR A 252 17.61 -29.59 -12.85
N MET A 253 16.40 -30.11 -13.08
CA MET A 253 15.62 -30.81 -12.05
C MET A 253 16.34 -32.03 -11.47
N ASN A 254 17.17 -32.70 -12.28
CA ASN A 254 17.98 -33.85 -11.84
C ASN A 254 19.24 -33.46 -11.05
N THR A 255 19.61 -32.18 -11.03
CA THR A 255 20.74 -31.70 -10.22
C THR A 255 20.35 -31.57 -8.76
N GLN A 256 21.31 -31.75 -7.86
CA GLN A 256 21.05 -31.53 -6.44
C GLN A 256 20.80 -30.05 -6.15
N ARG A 257 19.71 -29.74 -5.44
CA ARG A 257 19.44 -28.37 -4.98
C ARG A 257 20.52 -27.92 -4.01
N THR A 258 21.28 -26.89 -4.39
CA THR A 258 22.33 -26.33 -3.54
C THR A 258 21.74 -25.53 -2.37
N GLY A 259 20.64 -24.83 -2.62
CA GLY A 259 20.08 -23.83 -1.71
C GLY A 259 20.84 -22.51 -1.74
N GLU A 260 21.76 -22.34 -2.70
CA GLU A 260 22.45 -21.08 -2.95
C GLU A 260 21.57 -20.16 -3.78
N PHE A 261 21.53 -18.89 -3.42
CA PHE A 261 20.76 -17.86 -4.11
C PHE A 261 21.43 -16.51 -3.96
N ASP A 262 21.06 -15.56 -4.82
CA ASP A 262 21.65 -14.23 -4.82
C ASP A 262 21.13 -13.40 -3.64
N LEU A 263 22.01 -13.15 -2.66
CA LEU A 263 21.69 -12.40 -1.45
C LEU A 263 21.25 -10.95 -1.74
N LYS A 264 21.74 -10.33 -2.83
CA LYS A 264 21.34 -8.96 -3.17
C LYS A 264 19.88 -8.94 -3.62
N VAL A 265 19.49 -9.89 -4.47
CA VAL A 265 18.10 -10.03 -4.92
C VAL A 265 17.18 -10.47 -3.78
N PHE A 266 17.66 -11.32 -2.87
CA PHE A 266 16.92 -11.69 -1.66
C PHE A 266 16.66 -10.48 -0.76
N LYS A 267 17.65 -9.62 -0.55
CA LYS A 267 17.47 -8.36 0.22
C LYS A 267 16.49 -7.41 -0.45
N GLN A 268 16.54 -7.29 -1.78
CA GLN A 268 15.54 -6.51 -2.51
C GLN A 268 14.13 -7.10 -2.28
N ALA A 269 14.00 -8.43 -2.28
CA ALA A 269 12.74 -9.08 -1.97
C ALA A 269 12.24 -8.75 -0.54
N GLN A 270 13.15 -8.65 0.44
CA GLN A 270 12.84 -8.22 1.81
C GLN A 270 12.29 -6.79 1.86
N GLU A 271 12.98 -5.85 1.22
CA GLU A 271 12.53 -4.45 1.11
C GLU A 271 11.16 -4.36 0.42
N ASP A 272 10.98 -5.09 -0.68
CA ASP A 272 9.75 -5.08 -1.48
C ASP A 272 8.58 -5.83 -0.81
N ALA A 273 8.85 -6.73 0.14
CA ALA A 273 7.81 -7.38 0.93
C ALA A 273 7.13 -6.41 1.89
N GLY A 274 7.83 -5.35 2.28
CA GLY A 274 7.31 -4.30 3.15
C GLY A 274 6.85 -4.82 4.52
N LEU A 275 7.52 -5.84 5.06
CA LEU A 275 7.26 -6.33 6.41
C LEU A 275 7.89 -5.36 7.43
N ASP A 276 7.17 -5.03 8.50
CA ASP A 276 7.75 -4.22 9.58
C ASP A 276 8.74 -5.04 10.43
N ILE A 277 8.57 -6.36 10.43
CA ILE A 277 9.43 -7.32 11.11
C ILE A 277 9.66 -8.50 10.16
N ASP A 278 10.89 -8.62 9.64
CA ASP A 278 11.30 -9.77 8.84
C ASP A 278 11.55 -11.01 9.70
N GLY A 279 11.14 -12.18 9.16
CA GLY A 279 11.30 -13.47 9.81
C GLY A 279 10.62 -13.60 11.19
N GLU A 280 10.86 -14.71 11.86
CA GLU A 280 10.75 -14.74 13.32
C GLU A 280 12.01 -14.12 13.93
N GLY A 281 12.16 -12.79 13.85
CA GLY A 281 13.14 -12.02 14.64
C GLY A 281 13.07 -12.22 16.17
N ARG A 282 12.27 -13.20 16.62
CA ARG A 282 12.14 -13.75 17.96
C ARG A 282 13.09 -14.93 18.26
N LEU A 283 13.59 -15.67 17.26
CA LEU A 283 14.17 -17.02 17.45
C LEU A 283 15.42 -17.38 16.62
N SER A 284 16.13 -16.43 16.00
CA SER A 284 17.43 -16.76 15.37
C SER A 284 18.38 -17.43 16.39
N ASP A 285 19.41 -18.15 15.93
CA ASP A 285 20.33 -18.88 16.82
C ASP A 285 21.00 -18.02 17.92
N ASP A 286 21.09 -16.70 17.71
CA ASP A 286 21.54 -15.70 18.70
C ASP A 286 20.46 -15.30 19.73
N LYS A 287 19.19 -15.63 19.48
CA LYS A 287 18.02 -15.36 20.32
C LYS A 287 17.31 -16.64 20.72
N LYS A 288 18.06 -17.70 21.05
CA LYS A 288 17.49 -18.89 21.73
C LYS A 288 16.56 -18.43 22.86
N PRO A 289 15.45 -19.12 23.13
CA PRO A 289 14.50 -18.79 24.20
C PRO A 289 15.12 -18.66 25.61
N ASN A 290 16.40 -18.98 25.78
CA ASN A 290 17.17 -18.84 27.01
C ASN A 290 18.09 -17.60 27.08
N ILE A 291 18.22 -16.76 26.03
CA ILE A 291 19.26 -15.70 25.96
C ILE A 291 18.69 -14.29 26.14
N VAL A 292 17.46 -14.01 25.67
CA VAL A 292 16.82 -12.71 25.88
C VAL A 292 15.52 -12.92 26.64
N SER A 293 15.44 -12.36 27.84
CA SER A 293 14.26 -12.50 28.70
C SER A 293 12.99 -12.00 28.00
N SER A 294 11.85 -12.65 28.26
CA SER A 294 10.53 -12.19 27.81
C SER A 294 10.30 -10.71 28.17
N ARG A 295 10.82 -10.25 29.31
CA ARG A 295 10.79 -8.85 29.75
C ARG A 295 11.49 -7.89 28.80
N THR A 296 12.64 -8.26 28.23
CA THR A 296 13.36 -7.41 27.26
C THR A 296 12.61 -7.33 25.93
N ARG A 297 11.94 -8.43 25.51
CA ARG A 297 11.05 -8.44 24.33
C ARG A 297 9.82 -7.57 24.55
N ALA A 298 9.17 -7.70 25.71
CA ALA A 298 8.05 -6.84 26.09
C ALA A 298 8.47 -5.38 26.23
N GLY A 299 9.68 -5.12 26.73
CA GLY A 299 10.29 -3.79 26.79
C GLY A 299 10.51 -3.19 25.40
N LEU A 300 11.10 -3.94 24.47
CA LEU A 300 11.26 -3.50 23.08
C LEU A 300 9.91 -3.27 22.41
N ALA A 301 8.93 -4.18 22.55
CA ALA A 301 7.59 -4.00 22.01
C ALA A 301 6.87 -2.78 22.60
N LYS A 302 7.06 -2.49 23.89
CA LYS A 302 6.55 -1.27 24.54
C LYS A 302 7.26 -0.01 24.02
N VAL A 303 8.56 -0.09 23.76
CA VAL A 303 9.37 1.02 23.22
C VAL A 303 9.02 1.29 21.74
N THR A 304 8.82 0.25 20.94
CA THR A 304 8.46 0.37 19.50
C THR A 304 6.96 0.47 19.23
N LYS A 305 6.13 0.37 20.28
CA LYS A 305 4.65 0.43 20.21
C LYS A 305 4.03 -0.58 19.22
N LEU A 306 4.68 -1.72 18.97
CA LEU A 306 4.18 -2.73 18.03
C LEU A 306 2.75 -3.18 18.38
N THR A 307 1.89 -3.30 17.36
CA THR A 307 0.55 -3.85 17.55
C THR A 307 0.62 -5.33 17.94
N PRO A 308 -0.44 -5.92 18.52
CA PRO A 308 -0.50 -7.35 18.74
C PRO A 308 -0.32 -8.19 17.48
N ASN A 309 -0.48 -7.60 16.29
CA ASN A 309 -0.25 -8.26 15.00
C ASN A 309 1.20 -8.16 14.52
N GLY A 310 2.11 -7.53 15.28
CA GLY A 310 3.51 -7.38 14.88
C GLY A 310 3.73 -6.30 13.82
N VAL A 311 2.81 -5.34 13.71
CA VAL A 311 2.89 -4.20 12.81
C VAL A 311 3.34 -2.99 13.62
N LEU A 312 4.20 -2.15 13.05
CA LEU A 312 4.51 -0.85 13.65
C LEU A 312 3.28 0.04 13.49
N PRO A 313 2.81 0.70 14.57
CA PRO A 313 1.67 1.58 14.44
C PRO A 313 2.01 2.64 13.38
N PRO A 314 1.06 2.98 12.50
CA PRO A 314 1.31 3.98 11.48
C PRO A 314 1.86 5.22 12.16
N ARG A 315 3.05 5.63 11.75
CA ARG A 315 3.59 6.92 12.18
C ARG A 315 2.72 7.98 11.51
N ASP A 316 2.19 8.91 12.30
CA ASP A 316 1.59 10.12 11.75
C ASP A 316 2.65 10.74 10.83
N VAL A 317 2.32 10.87 9.54
CA VAL A 317 3.24 11.49 8.61
C VAL A 317 3.38 12.94 9.05
N PRO A 318 4.62 13.41 9.33
CA PRO A 318 4.82 14.79 9.73
C PRO A 318 4.23 15.69 8.65
N LYS A 319 3.66 16.82 9.06
CA LYS A 319 3.03 17.76 8.14
C LYS A 319 3.98 18.23 7.04
N TYR A 320 5.27 18.35 7.39
CA TYR A 320 6.34 18.75 6.48
C TYR A 320 7.35 17.62 6.31
N ASP A 321 7.91 17.48 5.11
CA ASP A 321 9.03 16.58 4.82
C ASP A 321 10.37 17.18 5.28
N LEU A 322 11.48 16.50 4.96
CA LEU A 322 12.82 16.94 5.35
C LEU A 322 13.27 18.23 4.64
N ASP A 323 12.64 18.58 3.51
CA ASP A 323 12.90 19.80 2.77
C ASP A 323 11.97 20.96 3.21
N GLY A 324 11.11 20.72 4.20
CA GLY A 324 10.12 21.68 4.68
C GLY A 324 8.88 21.79 3.78
N MET A 325 8.71 20.92 2.79
CA MET A 325 7.54 20.92 1.90
C MET A 325 6.37 20.18 2.56
N LEU A 326 5.14 20.61 2.27
CA LEU A 326 3.93 19.95 2.76
C LEU A 326 3.88 18.49 2.28
N ALA A 327 4.01 17.56 3.21
CA ALA A 327 4.01 16.11 2.95
C ALA A 327 2.59 15.52 2.93
N TRP A 328 1.61 16.24 3.47
CA TRP A 328 0.21 15.84 3.45
C TRP A 328 -0.39 15.93 2.04
N HIS A 329 -1.38 15.09 1.76
CA HIS A 329 -2.03 15.08 0.45
C HIS A 329 -3.07 16.21 0.38
N VAL A 330 -2.87 17.18 -0.51
CA VAL A 330 -3.83 18.27 -0.72
C VAL A 330 -5.01 17.76 -1.54
N ARG A 331 -6.19 17.68 -0.91
CA ARG A 331 -7.42 17.24 -1.56
C ARG A 331 -8.09 18.40 -2.30
N SER A 332 -8.19 19.55 -1.63
CA SER A 332 -8.81 20.74 -2.18
C SER A 332 -8.20 22.03 -1.58
N VAL A 333 -8.42 23.15 -2.27
CA VAL A 333 -8.10 24.50 -1.79
C VAL A 333 -9.42 25.21 -1.54
N LEU A 334 -9.63 25.63 -0.29
CA LEU A 334 -10.87 26.25 0.17
C LEU A 334 -10.86 27.77 -0.02
N ASP A 335 -9.72 28.40 0.23
CA ASP A 335 -9.55 29.86 0.11
C ASP A 335 -8.08 30.26 -0.10
N CYS A 336 -7.84 31.53 -0.40
CA CYS A 336 -6.50 32.13 -0.39
C CYS A 336 -6.50 33.54 0.21
N ARG A 337 -5.36 33.95 0.76
CA ARG A 337 -5.14 35.30 1.28
C ARG A 337 -3.70 35.76 1.04
N GLU A 338 -3.51 37.07 1.03
CA GLU A 338 -2.16 37.65 1.06
C GLU A 338 -1.54 37.40 2.44
N GLY A 339 -0.35 36.81 2.43
CA GLY A 339 0.46 36.52 3.61
C GLY A 339 1.78 37.29 3.58
N SER A 340 2.49 37.28 4.70
CA SER A 340 3.89 37.72 4.75
C SER A 340 4.74 36.48 4.91
N ASN A 341 5.65 36.27 3.98
CA ASN A 341 6.68 35.24 4.09
C ASN A 341 7.61 35.54 5.27
N ASP A 342 8.37 34.53 5.71
CA ASP A 342 9.33 34.65 6.81
C ASP A 342 10.43 35.71 6.53
N ASP A 343 10.70 36.00 5.26
CA ASP A 343 11.63 37.05 4.82
C ASP A 343 10.98 38.45 4.72
N GLY A 344 9.69 38.56 5.06
CA GLY A 344 8.90 39.79 4.96
C GLY A 344 8.41 40.13 3.54
N SER A 345 8.67 39.26 2.55
CA SER A 345 8.09 39.42 1.22
C SER A 345 6.60 39.09 1.21
N THR A 346 5.86 39.63 0.23
CA THR A 346 4.43 39.31 0.07
C THR A 346 4.30 37.91 -0.53
N GLY A 347 3.69 37.01 0.24
CA GLY A 347 3.37 35.64 -0.17
C GLY A 347 1.86 35.43 -0.32
N ILE A 348 1.47 34.23 -0.76
CA ILE A 348 0.08 33.81 -0.82
C ILE A 348 -0.11 32.54 -0.02
N GLU A 349 -0.94 32.64 1.01
CA GLU A 349 -1.35 31.49 1.79
C GLU A 349 -2.66 30.92 1.26
N PHE A 350 -2.74 29.60 1.21
CA PHE A 350 -3.92 28.85 0.83
C PHE A 350 -4.50 28.11 2.02
N GLN A 351 -5.82 28.17 2.20
CA GLN A 351 -6.52 27.30 3.12
C GLN A 351 -6.72 25.94 2.44
N LEU A 352 -5.88 24.98 2.80
CA LEU A 352 -5.87 23.65 2.22
C LEU A 352 -6.75 22.71 3.04
N GLU A 353 -7.51 21.88 2.34
CA GLU A 353 -8.11 20.67 2.90
C GLU A 353 -7.17 19.50 2.58
N CYS A 354 -6.49 19.00 3.61
CA CYS A 354 -5.46 17.98 3.51
C CYS A 354 -5.93 16.66 4.10
N GLU A 355 -5.57 15.57 3.44
CA GLU A 355 -5.73 14.23 3.99
C GLU A 355 -4.42 13.84 4.70
N VAL A 356 -4.53 13.57 6.00
CA VAL A 356 -3.39 13.15 6.83
C VAL A 356 -2.99 11.76 6.38
N ARG A 357 -1.73 11.61 5.96
CA ARG A 357 -1.27 10.34 5.41
C ARG A 357 -1.00 9.37 6.56
N GLY A 358 -1.82 8.32 6.66
CA GLY A 358 -1.59 7.18 7.55
C GLY A 358 -0.45 6.30 7.02
N GLY A 359 0.80 6.64 7.32
CA GLY A 359 1.96 5.82 7.01
C GLY A 359 2.51 5.92 5.58
N TYR A 360 3.74 5.42 5.42
CA TYR A 360 4.47 5.41 4.16
C TYR A 360 3.92 4.32 3.23
N CYS A 361 3.37 4.71 2.07
CA CYS A 361 3.17 3.83 0.93
C CYS A 361 4.39 4.03 0.00
N PRO A 362 5.27 3.02 -0.15
CA PRO A 362 6.47 3.12 -0.98
C PRO A 362 6.16 3.30 -2.47
N TRP A 363 4.93 2.98 -2.89
CA TRP A 363 4.56 2.90 -4.30
C TRP A 363 3.55 3.99 -4.66
N PRO A 364 3.81 4.82 -5.69
CA PRO A 364 2.89 5.86 -6.16
C PRO A 364 1.67 5.31 -6.94
N ILE A 365 1.53 4.00 -7.09
CA ILE A 365 0.54 3.37 -7.98
C ILE A 365 -0.63 2.72 -7.22
N LEU A 366 -0.41 2.26 -5.99
CA LEU A 366 -1.49 1.81 -5.13
C LEU A 366 -1.94 3.02 -4.31
N GLU A 367 -3.20 3.42 -4.49
CA GLU A 367 -3.83 4.46 -3.68
C GLU A 367 -3.42 4.23 -2.22
N PRO A 368 -2.72 5.18 -1.57
CA PRO A 368 -2.35 5.04 -0.18
C PRO A 368 -3.60 4.68 0.61
N SER A 369 -3.49 3.76 1.56
CA SER A 369 -4.53 3.61 2.57
C SER A 369 -4.54 4.88 3.41
N PHE A 370 -5.27 5.88 2.96
CA PHE A 370 -5.48 7.09 3.73
C PHE A 370 -6.31 6.72 4.96
N ASP A 371 -5.97 7.30 6.10
CA ASP A 371 -6.73 7.08 7.32
C ASP A 371 -8.10 7.79 7.28
N GLY A 372 -8.37 8.53 6.19
CA GLY A 372 -9.58 9.31 5.97
C GLY A 372 -9.68 10.53 6.88
N ARG A 373 -8.64 10.85 7.67
CA ARG A 373 -8.61 12.05 8.52
C ARG A 373 -8.33 13.26 7.63
N MET A 374 -9.32 14.13 7.54
CA MET A 374 -9.21 15.40 6.85
C MET A 374 -8.88 16.49 7.86
N GLU A 375 -7.87 17.29 7.56
CA GLU A 375 -7.49 18.46 8.33
C GLU A 375 -7.48 19.70 7.43
N THR A 376 -7.75 20.86 8.01
CA THR A 376 -7.64 22.14 7.30
C THR A 376 -6.47 22.93 7.85
N CYS A 377 -5.65 23.48 6.97
CA CYS A 377 -4.48 24.27 7.35
C CYS A 377 -4.26 25.42 6.37
N TRP A 378 -3.64 26.50 6.86
CA TRP A 378 -3.16 27.59 6.01
C TRP A 378 -1.70 27.33 5.70
N GLU A 379 -1.38 27.22 4.41
CA GLU A 379 -0.01 26.98 3.93
C GLU A 379 0.40 27.98 2.88
N ASP A 380 1.66 28.39 2.94
CA ASP A 380 2.26 29.22 1.92
C ASP A 380 2.42 28.47 0.58
N ALA A 381 2.23 29.18 -0.54
CA ALA A 381 2.32 28.63 -1.88
C ALA A 381 3.71 28.03 -2.21
N ALA A 382 4.79 28.48 -1.58
CA ALA A 382 6.12 27.88 -1.69
C ALA A 382 6.19 26.49 -1.06
N VAL A 383 5.47 26.26 0.03
CA VAL A 383 5.52 25.03 0.82
C VAL A 383 4.66 23.93 0.19
N VAL A 384 3.72 24.29 -0.69
CA VAL A 384 2.87 23.31 -1.39
C VAL A 384 3.68 22.55 -2.46
N GLY A 385 3.91 21.25 -2.18
CA GLY A 385 4.60 20.33 -3.07
C GLY A 385 3.94 20.20 -4.45
N LEU A 386 4.68 19.66 -5.42
CA LEU A 386 4.25 19.58 -6.83
C LEU A 386 2.85 18.97 -7.01
N MET A 387 2.46 18.00 -6.19
CA MET A 387 1.15 17.34 -6.28
C MET A 387 -0.01 18.23 -5.80
N GLY A 388 0.23 19.18 -4.89
CA GLY A 388 -0.80 20.12 -4.43
C GLY A 388 -1.02 21.30 -5.38
N ARG A 389 -0.07 21.56 -6.28
CA ARG A 389 -0.13 22.68 -7.23
C ARG A 389 -1.27 22.56 -8.23
N ASP A 390 -1.61 21.34 -8.64
CA ASP A 390 -2.78 21.10 -9.48
C ASP A 390 -4.07 21.59 -8.80
N LYS A 391 -4.17 21.45 -7.47
CA LYS A 391 -5.32 21.94 -6.69
C LYS A 391 -5.38 23.46 -6.60
N ILE A 392 -4.22 24.13 -6.52
CA ILE A 392 -4.13 25.60 -6.61
C ILE A 392 -4.53 26.09 -8.00
N ILE A 393 -4.10 25.41 -9.07
CA ILE A 393 -4.51 25.74 -10.44
C ILE A 393 -6.01 25.56 -10.63
N GLU A 394 -6.57 24.44 -10.15
CA GLU A 394 -8.03 24.21 -10.14
C GLU A 394 -8.77 25.33 -9.41
N PHE A 395 -8.26 25.75 -8.25
CA PHE A 395 -8.82 26.85 -7.47
C PHE A 395 -8.84 28.18 -8.23
N TYR A 396 -7.73 28.58 -8.86
CA TYR A 396 -7.69 29.83 -9.64
C TYR A 396 -8.52 29.77 -10.93
N ARG A 397 -8.72 28.58 -11.52
CA ARG A 397 -9.67 28.42 -12.63
C ARG A 397 -11.10 28.68 -12.17
N ALA A 398 -11.46 28.20 -10.98
CA ALA A 398 -12.79 28.41 -10.41
C ALA A 398 -12.98 29.82 -9.85
N ASN A 399 -11.91 30.46 -9.36
CA ASN A 399 -11.93 31.76 -8.67
C ASN A 399 -10.89 32.73 -9.28
N PRO A 400 -11.07 33.19 -10.53
CA PRO A 400 -10.06 34.00 -11.22
C PRO A 400 -9.87 35.40 -10.60
N ASP A 401 -10.84 35.89 -9.83
CA ASP A 401 -10.83 37.18 -9.16
C ASP A 401 -9.97 37.20 -7.89
N LYS A 402 -9.65 36.03 -7.31
CA LYS A 402 -8.81 35.91 -6.13
C LYS A 402 -7.40 36.51 -6.34
N PRO A 403 -6.79 37.07 -5.29
CA PRO A 403 -5.50 37.76 -5.39
C PRO A 403 -4.33 36.78 -5.61
N GLY A 404 -3.18 37.34 -5.96
CA GLY A 404 -1.91 36.64 -5.80
C GLY A 404 -1.49 35.68 -6.91
N ILE A 405 -2.26 35.49 -7.98
CA ILE A 405 -1.90 34.52 -9.03
C ILE A 405 -0.52 34.81 -9.67
N SER A 406 -0.14 36.07 -9.81
CA SER A 406 1.20 36.47 -10.30
C SER A 406 2.29 36.17 -9.28
N ILE A 407 2.01 36.39 -7.99
CA ILE A 407 2.95 36.09 -6.89
C ILE A 407 3.23 34.59 -6.86
N VAL A 408 2.19 33.75 -6.94
CA VAL A 408 2.33 32.28 -6.98
C VAL A 408 3.11 31.82 -8.21
N HIS A 409 2.87 32.43 -9.38
CA HIS A 409 3.64 32.12 -10.60
C HIS A 409 5.12 32.46 -10.43
N ASP A 410 5.40 33.67 -9.95
CA ASP A 410 6.78 34.14 -9.73
C ASP A 410 7.49 33.27 -8.68
N GLU A 411 6.84 32.94 -7.57
CA GLU A 411 7.38 32.07 -6.54
C GLU A 411 7.74 30.68 -7.07
N TRP A 412 6.84 30.06 -7.83
CA TRP A 412 7.11 28.76 -8.46
C TRP A 412 8.15 28.83 -9.58
N LEU A 413 8.33 30.00 -10.20
CA LEU A 413 9.38 30.26 -11.19
C LEU A 413 10.77 30.39 -10.54
N HIS A 414 10.84 30.89 -9.31
CA HIS A 414 12.10 31.04 -8.58
C HIS A 414 12.45 29.87 -7.67
N GLN A 415 11.47 29.04 -7.29
CA GLN A 415 11.74 27.83 -6.52
C GLN A 415 12.67 26.91 -7.32
N GLY A 416 13.86 26.64 -6.78
CA GLY A 416 14.90 25.85 -7.44
C GLY A 416 14.39 24.46 -7.85
N ASP A 417 15.17 23.76 -8.67
CA ASP A 417 14.92 22.33 -8.88
C ASP A 417 14.97 21.64 -7.52
N LEU A 418 13.82 21.18 -7.03
CA LEU A 418 13.71 20.44 -5.77
C LEU A 418 14.78 19.34 -5.79
N ASN A 419 15.61 19.29 -4.75
CA ASN A 419 16.61 18.25 -4.56
C ASN A 419 15.91 16.95 -4.19
N ILE A 420 15.20 16.36 -5.17
CA ILE A 420 14.68 15.01 -5.06
C ILE A 420 15.90 14.08 -5.17
N GLU A 421 16.58 13.86 -4.05
CA GLU A 421 17.57 12.81 -3.90
C GLU A 421 16.86 11.47 -4.12
N GLY A 422 17.28 10.71 -5.13
CA GLY A 422 16.77 9.35 -5.32
C GLY A 422 16.85 8.83 -6.74
N GLU A 423 16.31 9.53 -7.75
CA GLU A 423 16.17 8.93 -9.08
C GLU A 423 16.16 9.98 -10.20
N HIS A 424 17.04 9.85 -11.20
CA HIS A 424 17.08 10.70 -12.39
C HIS A 424 15.74 10.76 -13.15
N ILE A 425 14.92 9.71 -13.05
CA ILE A 425 13.59 9.64 -13.65
C ILE A 425 12.65 10.68 -13.01
N ASN A 426 12.80 10.95 -11.71
CA ASN A 426 11.98 11.92 -10.99
C ASN A 426 12.33 13.37 -11.33
N LYS A 427 13.60 13.69 -11.62
CA LYS A 427 14.00 15.07 -12.00
C LYS A 427 13.36 15.54 -13.31
N ARG A 428 13.37 14.69 -14.35
CA ARG A 428 12.73 15.03 -15.64
C ARG A 428 11.21 15.22 -15.48
N ARG A 429 10.56 14.33 -14.73
CA ARG A 429 9.12 14.41 -14.47
C ARG A 429 8.77 15.65 -13.64
N ALA A 430 9.54 15.95 -12.59
CA ALA A 430 9.36 17.14 -11.76
C ALA A 430 9.49 18.43 -12.58
N LYS A 431 10.52 18.53 -13.42
CA LYS A 431 10.71 19.68 -14.32
C LYS A 431 9.56 19.84 -15.31
N PHE A 432 9.10 18.74 -15.90
CA PHE A 432 7.94 18.76 -16.79
C PHE A 432 6.67 19.25 -16.08
N LEU A 433 6.35 18.68 -14.91
CA LEU A 433 5.19 19.08 -14.11
C LEU A 433 5.27 20.54 -13.68
N ARG A 434 6.43 21.01 -13.26
CA ARG A 434 6.66 22.42 -12.92
C ARG A 434 6.36 23.35 -14.10
N GLN A 435 6.93 23.07 -15.27
CA GLN A 435 6.66 23.86 -16.48
C GLN A 435 5.18 23.81 -16.87
N HIS A 436 4.56 22.64 -16.75
CA HIS A 436 3.13 22.45 -16.99
C HIS A 436 2.28 23.35 -16.07
N HIS A 437 2.59 23.39 -14.76
CA HIS A 437 1.90 24.25 -13.80
C HIS A 437 2.07 25.74 -14.11
N LEU A 438 3.29 26.18 -14.43
CA LEU A 438 3.58 27.58 -14.81
C LEU A 438 2.79 27.99 -16.06
N ASN A 439 2.79 27.16 -17.09
CA ASN A 439 2.03 27.40 -18.32
C ASN A 439 0.52 27.53 -18.04
N HIS A 440 -0.01 26.73 -17.11
CA HIS A 440 -1.42 26.81 -16.73
C HIS A 440 -1.76 28.11 -16.00
N LEU A 441 -0.92 28.56 -15.07
CA LEU A 441 -1.11 29.85 -14.41
C LEU A 441 -1.05 31.01 -15.42
N GLU A 442 -0.11 30.98 -16.37
CA GLU A 442 -0.05 31.98 -17.43
C GLU A 442 -1.32 32.07 -18.27
N VAL A 443 -1.91 30.92 -18.61
CA VAL A 443 -3.18 30.88 -19.34
C VAL A 443 -4.30 31.51 -18.52
N ILE A 444 -4.38 31.21 -17.22
CA ILE A 444 -5.39 31.80 -16.33
C ILE A 444 -5.19 33.32 -16.23
N MET A 445 -3.95 33.80 -16.05
CA MET A 445 -3.63 35.23 -16.03
C MET A 445 -4.04 35.94 -17.33
N LYS A 446 -3.71 35.34 -18.49
CA LYS A 446 -4.11 35.89 -19.80
C LYS A 446 -5.63 35.95 -19.96
N ASN A 447 -6.34 34.93 -19.49
CA ASN A 447 -7.80 34.89 -19.54
C ASN A 447 -8.43 35.96 -18.62
N LYS A 448 -7.88 36.14 -17.41
CA LYS A 448 -8.31 37.20 -16.48
C LYS A 448 -8.13 38.59 -17.10
N ALA A 449 -6.94 38.89 -17.61
CA ALA A 449 -6.66 40.17 -18.26
C ALA A 449 -7.56 40.43 -19.48
N LYS A 450 -7.91 39.38 -20.24
CA LYS A 450 -8.86 39.48 -21.36
C LYS A 450 -10.29 39.76 -20.86
N ALA A 451 -10.72 39.13 -19.78
CA ALA A 451 -12.04 39.34 -19.18
C ALA A 451 -12.17 40.75 -18.60
N GLU A 452 -11.13 41.25 -17.91
CA GLU A 452 -11.08 42.62 -17.39
C GLU A 452 -11.17 43.67 -18.50
N LYS A 453 -10.38 43.51 -19.58
CA LYS A 453 -10.49 44.39 -20.76
C LYS A 453 -11.86 44.36 -21.42
N ALA A 454 -12.49 43.20 -21.47
CA ALA A 454 -13.85 43.06 -22.00
C ALA A 454 -14.87 43.79 -21.11
N LYS A 455 -14.75 43.67 -19.79
CA LYS A 455 -15.59 44.37 -18.81
C LYS A 455 -15.40 45.88 -18.87
N GLU A 456 -14.16 46.37 -18.94
CA GLU A 456 -13.85 47.80 -19.11
C GLU A 456 -14.43 48.34 -20.42
N ALA A 457 -14.34 47.58 -21.51
CA ALA A 457 -14.93 47.95 -22.80
C ALA A 457 -16.47 48.00 -22.75
N GLU A 458 -17.09 47.07 -22.02
CA GLU A 458 -18.54 47.06 -21.80
C GLU A 458 -18.99 48.24 -20.93
N GLU A 459 -18.30 48.53 -19.83
CA GLU A 459 -18.56 49.68 -18.97
C GLU A 459 -18.36 51.01 -19.73
N ALA A 460 -17.32 51.11 -20.56
CA ALA A 460 -17.08 52.27 -21.40
C ALA A 460 -18.19 52.45 -22.45
N LYS A 461 -18.66 51.34 -23.05
CA LYS A 461 -19.79 51.36 -23.99
C LYS A 461 -21.09 51.77 -23.28
N ALA A 462 -21.37 51.24 -22.10
CA ALA A 462 -22.53 51.58 -21.30
C ALA A 462 -22.53 53.07 -20.91
N LYS A 463 -21.37 53.62 -20.50
CA LYS A 463 -21.21 55.06 -20.25
C LYS A 463 -21.47 55.90 -21.50
N ALA A 464 -20.91 55.50 -22.65
CA ALA A 464 -21.10 56.20 -23.91
C ALA A 464 -22.58 56.19 -24.37
N ASP A 465 -23.28 55.07 -24.16
CA ASP A 465 -24.70 54.95 -24.50
C ASP A 465 -25.59 55.74 -23.53
N ALA A 466 -25.25 55.79 -22.24
CA ALA A 466 -25.93 56.65 -21.26
C ALA A 466 -25.78 58.14 -21.59
N GLU A 467 -24.58 58.61 -21.95
CA GLU A 467 -24.37 59.99 -22.39
C GLU A 467 -25.15 60.35 -23.65
N LYS A 468 -25.22 59.43 -24.62
CA LYS A 468 -26.04 59.61 -25.84
C LYS A 468 -27.53 59.71 -25.49
N ALA A 469 -28.02 58.85 -24.59
CA ALA A 469 -29.40 58.87 -24.14
C ALA A 469 -29.74 60.18 -23.41
N GLU A 470 -28.85 60.68 -22.55
CA GLU A 470 -29.03 61.95 -21.86
C GLU A 470 -29.08 63.12 -22.85
N LYS A 471 -28.13 63.19 -23.80
CA LYS A 471 -28.13 64.22 -24.87
C LYS A 471 -29.42 64.16 -25.70
N ALA A 472 -29.91 62.96 -26.02
CA ALA A 472 -31.18 62.79 -26.73
C ALA A 472 -32.40 63.24 -25.91
N ALA A 473 -32.42 62.97 -24.59
CA ALA A 473 -33.47 63.43 -23.69
C ALA A 473 -33.49 64.96 -23.57
N GLN A 474 -32.32 65.59 -23.39
CA GLN A 474 -32.17 67.04 -23.37
C GLN A 474 -32.64 67.68 -24.69
N ALA A 475 -32.31 67.08 -25.83
CA ALA A 475 -32.77 67.55 -27.14
C ALA A 475 -34.30 67.45 -27.30
N LYS A 476 -34.92 66.37 -26.83
CA LYS A 476 -36.39 66.21 -26.80
C LYS A 476 -37.05 67.25 -25.89
N ALA A 477 -36.49 67.51 -24.70
CA ALA A 477 -36.99 68.53 -23.78
C ALA A 477 -36.93 69.94 -24.39
N LYS A 478 -35.82 70.29 -25.05
CA LYS A 478 -35.68 71.57 -25.78
C LYS A 478 -36.72 71.72 -26.90
N LYS A 479 -36.97 70.66 -27.67
CA LYS A 479 -38.03 70.67 -28.71
C LYS A 479 -39.43 70.83 -28.12
N ALA A 480 -39.73 70.17 -27.00
CA ALA A 480 -41.01 70.31 -26.30
C ALA A 480 -41.23 71.72 -25.72
N ALA A 481 -40.18 72.34 -25.17
CA ALA A 481 -40.21 73.72 -24.69
C ALA A 481 -40.44 74.72 -25.83
N ALA A 482 -39.77 74.53 -26.98
CA ALA A 482 -39.97 75.35 -28.17
C ALA A 482 -41.41 75.24 -28.74
N ALA A 483 -42.04 74.06 -28.65
CA ALA A 483 -43.42 73.87 -29.08
C ALA A 483 -44.44 74.60 -28.19
N LYS A 484 -44.16 74.76 -26.88
CA LYS A 484 -45.01 75.51 -25.94
C LYS A 484 -44.85 77.03 -26.06
N ALA A 485 -43.79 77.52 -26.68
CA ALA A 485 -43.53 78.96 -26.86
C ALA A 485 -44.18 79.57 -28.12
N LYS A 486 -45.03 78.84 -28.85
CA LYS A 486 -45.75 79.38 -30.01
C LYS A 486 -46.93 80.24 -29.52
N PRO A 487 -46.92 81.58 -29.70
CA PRO A 487 -48.00 82.43 -29.22
C PRO A 487 -49.24 82.22 -30.09
N VAL A 488 -50.38 82.03 -29.43
CA VAL A 488 -51.72 82.06 -30.02
C VAL A 488 -51.91 83.40 -30.72
N ARG A 489 -51.67 83.42 -32.03
CA ARG A 489 -51.85 84.60 -32.88
C ARG A 489 -53.36 84.79 -33.07
N ARG A 490 -53.93 85.69 -32.25
CA ARG A 490 -55.32 86.19 -32.33
C ARG A 490 -55.72 86.44 -33.78
N ALA A 491 -56.77 85.74 -34.22
CA ALA A 491 -57.53 86.07 -35.41
C ALA A 491 -58.13 87.47 -35.26
N ARG A 492 -57.72 88.40 -36.13
CA ARG A 492 -58.38 89.70 -36.32
C ARG A 492 -59.04 89.65 -37.69
N GLY A 493 -60.36 89.66 -37.69
CA GLY A 493 -61.19 89.68 -38.89
C GLY A 493 -61.18 91.03 -39.62
N LYS A 494 -61.77 91.00 -40.80
CA LYS A 494 -62.33 92.08 -41.64
C LYS A 494 -63.00 91.35 -42.82
N LYS A 495 -64.33 91.34 -43.06
CA LYS A 495 -65.25 92.45 -43.43
C LYS A 495 -64.54 93.45 -44.35
N ALA A 496 -64.94 93.67 -45.60
CA ALA A 496 -66.23 93.56 -46.26
C ALA A 496 -66.09 93.06 -47.69
#